data_AF-A0A9D5WCN3-F1
#
_entry.id   AF-A0A9D5WCN3-F1
#
_cell.length_a   1.000
_cell.length_b   1.000
_cell.length_c   1.000
_cell.angle_alpha   90.00
_cell.angle_beta   90.00
_cell.angle_gamma   90.00
#
_symmetry.space_group_name_H-M   'P 1'
#
loop_
_entity.id
_entity.type
_entity.pdbx_description
1 polymer ?
#
loop_
_entity_poly.entity_id
_entity_poly.type
_entity_poly.pdbx_seq_one_letter_code
_entity_poly.pdbx_strand_id
1 'polypeptide(L)'
;MDVQSIVGYTIGLAGLIYAIYQGREYKKLKSYNRSEAWIIYENVNNLTGGIQFILKKYKEVHSASMNIEIIEYIARNDTFAQNLIKETIRQIQLSEPRFNMDTIKHWISLGKISETQEKYFNQFVVDDFNVKK
;
A
#
# COMPACT_ATOMS: atom_id res chain seq x y z
N MET A 1 -22.01 -8.39 50.00
CA MET A 1 -21.34 -8.73 48.74
C MET A 1 -20.35 -9.83 49.06
N ASP A 2 -20.50 -11.00 48.45
CA ASP A 2 -19.57 -12.11 48.70
C ASP A 2 -18.23 -11.84 48.01
N VAL A 3 -17.16 -12.40 48.59
CA VAL A 3 -15.78 -12.24 48.08
C VAL A 3 -15.69 -12.63 46.61
N GLN A 4 -16.42 -13.68 46.19
CA GLN A 4 -16.49 -14.11 44.79
C GLN A 4 -17.08 -13.03 43.86
N SER A 5 -18.10 -12.29 44.32
CA SER A 5 -18.69 -11.19 43.56
C SER A 5 -17.73 -10.01 43.40
N ILE A 6 -16.96 -9.69 44.45
CA ILE A 6 -15.97 -8.61 44.42
C ILE A 6 -14.82 -8.95 43.45
N VAL A 7 -14.31 -10.19 43.51
CA VAL A 7 -13.27 -10.67 42.60
C VAL A 7 -13.76 -10.67 41.16
N GLY A 8 -14.97 -11.19 40.90
CA GLY A 8 -15.56 -11.21 39.56
C GLY A 8 -15.75 -9.81 38.98
N TYR A 9 -16.26 -8.86 39.77
CA TYR A 9 -16.39 -7.47 39.36
C TYR A 9 -15.04 -6.82 39.03
N THR A 10 -14.02 -7.08 39.86
CA THR A 10 -12.69 -6.49 39.68
C THR A 10 -12.02 -7.01 38.40
N ILE A 11 -12.09 -8.33 38.14
CA ILE A 11 -11.57 -8.94 36.91
C ILE A 11 -12.34 -8.43 35.70
N GLY A 12 -13.67 -8.34 35.78
CA GLY A 12 -14.49 -7.81 34.70
C GLY A 12 -14.14 -6.36 34.36
N LEU A 13 -13.97 -5.50 35.36
CA LEU A 13 -13.58 -4.11 35.18
C LEU A 13 -12.17 -3.98 34.58
N ALA A 14 -11.21 -4.77 35.07
CA ALA A 14 -9.86 -4.81 34.51
C ALA A 14 -9.85 -5.28 33.04
N GLY A 15 -10.64 -6.31 32.71
CA GLY A 15 -10.81 -6.80 31.36
C GLY A 15 -11.42 -5.75 30.41
N LEU A 16 -12.42 -5.00 30.88
CA LEU A 16 -13.02 -3.91 30.12
C LEU A 16 -12.00 -2.78 29.86
N ILE A 17 -11.24 -2.37 30.88
CA ILE A 17 -10.19 -1.35 30.74
C ILE A 17 -9.14 -1.81 29.71
N TYR A 18 -8.69 -3.06 29.82
CA TYR A 18 -7.73 -3.64 28.88
C TYR A 18 -8.27 -3.70 27.46
N ALA A 19 -9.53 -4.11 27.26
CA ALA A 19 -10.16 -4.15 25.95
C ALA A 19 -10.25 -2.76 25.29
N ILE A 20 -10.56 -1.72 26.08
CA ILE A 20 -10.58 -0.33 25.59
C ILE A 20 -9.18 0.11 25.17
N TYR A 21 -8.16 -0.19 25.99
CA TYR A 21 -6.77 0.12 25.68
C TYR A 21 -6.31 -0.59 24.39
N GLN A 22 -6.53 -1.90 24.29
CA GLN A 22 -6.18 -2.70 23.12
C GLN A 22 -6.89 -2.20 21.86
N GLY A 23 -8.16 -1.78 21.97
CA GLY A 23 -8.91 -1.20 20.87
C GLY A 23 -8.31 0.12 20.36
N ARG A 24 -7.73 0.94 21.24
CA ARG A 24 -7.04 2.18 20.86
C ARG A 24 -5.72 1.88 20.15
N GLU A 25 -4.90 0.99 20.70
CA GLU A 25 -3.62 0.60 20.09
C GLU A 25 -3.82 -0.07 18.72
N TYR A 26 -4.84 -0.93 18.59
CA TYR A 26 -5.19 -1.54 17.31
C TYR A 26 -5.57 -0.49 16.25
N LYS A 27 -6.38 0.51 16.60
CA LYS A 27 -6.74 1.59 15.68
C LYS A 27 -5.52 2.41 15.26
N LYS A 28 -4.63 2.70 16.20
CA LYS A 28 -3.37 3.41 15.94
C LYS A 28 -2.48 2.62 14.97
N LEU A 29 -2.29 1.32 15.22
CA LEU A 29 -1.50 0.44 14.36
C LEU A 29 -2.11 0.30 12.97
N LYS A 30 -3.44 0.17 12.87
CA LYS A 30 -4.14 0.13 11.57
C LYS A 30 -3.91 1.42 10.78
N SER A 31 -4.02 2.58 11.43
CA SER A 31 -3.76 3.85 10.77
C SER A 31 -2.30 3.98 10.35
N TYR A 32 -1.36 3.53 11.19
CA TYR A 32 0.06 3.54 10.89
C TYR A 32 0.39 2.68 9.67
N ASN A 33 -0.04 1.41 9.66
CA ASN A 33 0.18 0.50 8.54
C ASN A 33 -0.39 1.03 7.22
N ARG A 34 -1.57 1.66 7.27
CA ARG A 34 -2.16 2.30 6.09
C ARG A 34 -1.30 3.46 5.58
N SER A 35 -0.82 4.32 6.47
CA SER A 35 0.07 5.43 6.08
C SER A 35 1.39 4.91 5.50
N GLU A 36 2.00 3.92 6.14
CA GLU A 36 3.25 3.29 5.66
C GLU A 36 3.07 2.67 4.27
N ALA A 37 1.97 1.96 4.02
CA ALA A 37 1.70 1.38 2.69
C ALA A 37 1.71 2.45 1.58
N TRP A 38 1.11 3.61 1.84
CA TRP A 38 1.13 4.73 0.90
C TRP A 38 2.51 5.38 0.75
N ILE A 39 3.28 5.53 1.83
CA ILE A 39 4.64 6.06 1.77
C ILE A 39 5.54 5.14 0.94
N ILE A 40 5.47 3.83 1.16
CA ILE A 40 6.26 2.86 0.41
C ILE A 40 5.85 2.88 -1.07
N TYR A 41 4.55 2.95 -1.36
CA TYR A 41 4.05 3.12 -2.74
C TYR A 41 4.65 4.36 -3.42
N GLU A 42 4.60 5.52 -2.77
CA GLU A 42 5.15 6.77 -3.32
C GLU A 42 6.66 6.66 -3.58
N ASN A 43 7.41 6.10 -2.63
CA ASN A 43 8.86 5.89 -2.78
C ASN A 43 9.20 4.97 -3.96
N VAL A 44 8.48 3.85 -4.11
CA VAL A 44 8.69 2.91 -5.22
C VAL A 44 8.26 3.52 -6.55
N ASN A 45 7.18 4.30 -6.57
CA ASN A 45 6.75 5.02 -7.75
C ASN A 45 7.83 6.02 -8.23
N ASN A 46 8.37 6.82 -7.30
CA ASN A 46 9.45 7.77 -7.59
C ASN A 46 10.71 7.06 -8.08
N LEU A 47 11.07 5.92 -7.46
CA LEU A 47 12.19 5.08 -7.91
C LEU A 47 11.99 4.60 -9.35
N THR A 48 10.78 4.14 -9.69
CA THR A 48 10.45 3.65 -11.04
C THR A 48 10.59 4.78 -12.06
N GLY A 49 10.06 5.97 -11.76
CA GLY A 49 10.26 7.17 -12.60
C GLY A 49 11.74 7.53 -12.77
N GLY A 50 12.53 7.41 -11.71
CA GLY A 50 13.99 7.61 -11.73
C GLY A 50 14.70 6.62 -12.66
N ILE A 51 14.37 5.33 -12.60
CA ILE A 51 14.95 4.30 -13.47
C ILE A 51 14.63 4.59 -14.94
N GLN A 52 13.39 4.95 -15.26
CA GLN A 52 12.97 5.30 -16.61
C GLN A 52 13.68 6.56 -17.12
N PHE A 53 13.87 7.55 -16.25
CA PHE A 53 14.65 8.74 -16.56
C PHE A 53 16.12 8.41 -16.83
N ILE A 54 16.74 7.57 -16.01
CA ILE A 54 18.12 7.09 -16.21
C ILE A 54 18.25 6.38 -17.56
N LEU A 55 17.33 5.48 -17.89
CA LEU A 55 17.32 4.78 -19.18
C LEU A 55 17.27 5.77 -20.35
N LYS A 56 16.37 6.75 -20.27
CA LYS A 56 16.22 7.80 -21.28
C LYS A 56 17.51 8.61 -21.41
N LYS A 57 18.08 9.08 -20.31
CA LYS A 57 19.32 9.88 -20.30
C LYS A 57 20.52 9.08 -20.81
N TYR A 58 20.62 7.81 -20.45
CA TYR A 58 21.68 6.94 -20.94
C TYR A 58 21.64 6.82 -22.47
N LYS A 59 20.45 6.60 -23.05
CA LYS A 59 20.26 6.56 -24.51
C LYS A 59 20.56 7.89 -25.19
N GLU A 60 20.26 9.02 -24.55
CA GLU A 60 20.57 10.36 -25.07
C GLU A 60 22.08 10.65 -25.06
N VAL A 61 22.78 10.34 -23.97
CA VAL A 61 24.21 10.67 -23.78
C VAL A 61 25.13 9.70 -24.54
N HIS A 62 24.79 8.42 -24.59
CA HIS A 62 25.63 7.37 -25.19
C HIS A 62 25.09 6.87 -26.53
N SER A 63 24.36 7.70 -27.28
CA SER A 63 23.69 7.28 -28.53
C SER A 63 24.64 6.66 -29.57
N ALA A 64 25.89 7.13 -29.62
CA ALA A 64 26.93 6.64 -30.53
C ALA A 64 27.73 5.43 -30.00
N SER A 65 27.62 5.09 -28.72
CA SER A 65 28.39 4.03 -28.05
C SER A 65 27.57 3.35 -26.95
N MET A 66 26.37 2.90 -27.29
CA MET A 66 25.49 2.21 -26.33
C MET A 66 26.10 0.89 -25.88
N ASN A 67 26.29 0.74 -24.56
CA ASN A 67 26.56 -0.56 -23.97
C ASN A 67 25.24 -1.28 -23.71
N ILE A 68 25.02 -2.38 -24.43
CA ILE A 68 23.81 -3.20 -24.36
C ILE A 68 23.64 -3.80 -22.97
N GLU A 69 24.72 -4.24 -22.32
CA GLU A 69 24.65 -4.83 -20.98
C GLU A 69 24.06 -3.84 -19.96
N ILE A 70 24.47 -2.57 -20.03
CA ILE A 70 23.93 -1.53 -19.14
C ILE A 70 22.43 -1.33 -19.38
N ILE A 71 21.98 -1.34 -20.63
CA ILE A 71 20.55 -1.24 -20.96
C ILE A 71 19.78 -2.44 -20.41
N GLU A 72 20.32 -3.65 -20.53
CA GLU A 72 19.71 -4.86 -19.98
C GLU A 72 19.61 -4.81 -18.45
N TYR A 73 20.67 -4.35 -17.77
CA TYR A 73 20.65 -4.14 -16.33
C TYR A 73 19.58 -3.13 -15.91
N ILE A 74 19.47 -2.00 -16.62
CA ILE A 74 18.44 -0.99 -16.33
C ILE A 74 17.03 -1.54 -16.58
N ALA A 75 16.82 -2.26 -17.69
CA ALA A 75 15.52 -2.86 -18.02
C ALA A 75 15.09 -3.93 -17.00
N ARG A 76 16.04 -4.73 -16.50
CA ARG A 76 15.77 -5.71 -15.43
C ARG A 76 15.36 -5.01 -14.13
N ASN A 77 16.02 -3.91 -13.78
CA ASN A 77 15.67 -3.10 -12.61
C ASN A 77 14.31 -2.42 -12.77
N ASP A 78 13.95 -1.91 -13.95
CA ASP A 78 12.62 -1.35 -14.23
C ASP A 78 11.53 -2.41 -14.05
N THR A 79 11.75 -3.62 -14.57
CA THR A 79 10.81 -4.75 -14.39
C THR A 79 10.63 -5.10 -12.91
N PHE A 80 11.72 -5.12 -12.14
CA PHE A 80 11.67 -5.37 -10.70
C PHE A 80 10.90 -4.25 -9.96
N ALA A 81 11.16 -2.99 -10.30
CA ALA A 81 10.47 -1.84 -9.72
C ALA A 81 8.95 -1.87 -10.01
N GLN A 82 8.55 -2.22 -11.25
CA GLN A 82 7.14 -2.40 -11.60
C GLN A 82 6.47 -3.52 -10.79
N ASN A 83 7.19 -4.61 -10.48
CA ASN A 83 6.67 -5.66 -9.60
C ASN A 83 6.53 -5.17 -8.16
N LEU A 84 7.48 -4.38 -7.67
CA LEU A 84 7.36 -3.75 -6.35
C LEU A 84 6.16 -2.79 -6.28
N ILE A 85 5.87 -2.02 -7.34
CA ILE A 85 4.65 -1.18 -7.40
C ILE A 85 3.39 -2.03 -7.19
N LYS A 86 3.29 -3.18 -7.85
CA LYS A 86 2.13 -4.06 -7.69
C LYS A 86 1.99 -4.57 -6.26
N GLU A 87 3.10 -4.92 -5.61
CA GLU A 87 3.08 -5.39 -4.22
C GLU A 87 2.70 -4.27 -3.24
N THR A 88 3.16 -3.04 -3.46
CA THR A 88 2.74 -1.90 -2.62
C THR A 88 1.27 -1.55 -2.82
N ILE A 89 0.74 -1.66 -4.04
CA ILE A 89 -0.70 -1.53 -4.30
C ILE A 89 -1.49 -2.61 -3.55
N ARG A 90 -0.98 -3.85 -3.50
CA ARG A 90 -1.59 -4.92 -2.71
C ARG A 90 -1.59 -4.63 -1.20
N GLN A 91 -0.53 -4.03 -0.68
CA GLN A 91 -0.49 -3.57 0.71
C GLN A 91 -1.50 -2.45 0.98
N ILE A 92 -1.67 -1.52 0.03
CA ILE A 92 -2.72 -0.50 0.10
C ILE A 92 -4.11 -1.16 0.11
N GLN A 93 -4.35 -2.13 -0.77
CA GLN A 93 -5.61 -2.88 -0.82
C GLN A 93 -5.94 -3.53 0.52
N LEU A 94 -4.95 -4.14 1.18
CA LEU A 94 -5.15 -4.81 2.48
C LEU A 94 -5.31 -3.85 3.66
N SER A 95 -4.77 -2.63 3.55
CA SER A 95 -4.76 -1.65 4.64
C SER A 95 -5.90 -0.62 4.54
N GLU A 96 -6.44 -0.38 3.35
CA GLU A 96 -7.55 0.53 3.13
C GLU A 96 -8.90 -0.09 3.53
N PRO A 97 -9.80 0.68 4.18
CA PRO A 97 -11.14 0.17 4.52
C PRO A 97 -12.01 -0.17 3.31
N ARG A 98 -11.76 0.49 2.17
CA ARG A 98 -12.47 0.27 0.91
C ARG A 98 -11.46 0.38 -0.22
N PHE A 99 -11.45 -0.62 -1.10
CA PHE A 99 -10.60 -0.65 -2.29
C PHE A 99 -11.46 -1.07 -3.49
N ASN A 100 -12.11 -0.10 -4.10
CA ASN A 100 -13.02 -0.29 -5.23
C ASN A 100 -12.82 0.80 -6.28
N MET A 101 -13.48 0.65 -7.43
CA MET A 101 -13.34 1.58 -8.57
C MET A 101 -13.64 3.03 -8.19
N ASP A 102 -14.68 3.28 -7.40
CA ASP A 102 -15.04 4.64 -6.99
C ASP A 102 -13.98 5.28 -6.10
N THR A 103 -13.39 4.49 -5.21
CA THR A 103 -12.30 4.94 -4.33
C THR A 103 -11.04 5.25 -5.15
N ILE A 104 -10.73 4.43 -6.16
CA ILE A 104 -9.60 4.65 -7.07
C ILE A 104 -9.81 5.93 -7.89
N LYS A 105 -10.98 6.12 -8.49
CA LYS A 105 -11.33 7.35 -9.22
C LYS A 105 -11.24 8.58 -8.32
N HIS A 106 -11.66 8.45 -7.06
CA HIS A 106 -11.52 9.51 -6.09
C HIS A 106 -10.03 9.84 -5.83
N TRP A 107 -9.17 8.85 -5.64
CA TRP A 107 -7.73 9.08 -5.49
C TRP A 107 -7.08 9.72 -6.72
N ILE A 108 -7.52 9.36 -7.93
CA ILE A 108 -7.10 10.02 -9.18
C ILE A 108 -7.52 11.49 -9.16
N SER A 109 -8.78 11.78 -8.81
CA SER A 109 -9.30 13.16 -8.76
C SER A 109 -8.56 14.05 -7.75
N LEU A 110 -8.01 13.46 -6.69
CA LEU A 110 -7.19 14.14 -5.69
C LEU A 110 -5.72 14.27 -6.10
N GLY A 111 -5.30 13.68 -7.22
CA GLY A 111 -3.91 13.62 -7.65
C GLY A 111 -3.03 12.70 -6.79
N LYS A 112 -3.64 11.84 -5.96
CA LYS A 112 -2.91 10.89 -5.11
C LYS A 112 -2.26 9.76 -5.91
N ILE A 113 -2.89 9.41 -7.03
CA ILE A 113 -2.38 8.46 -8.03
C ILE A 113 -2.54 9.06 -9.42
N SER A 114 -1.66 8.73 -10.36
CA SER A 114 -1.78 9.22 -11.73
C SER A 114 -2.80 8.41 -12.54
N GLU A 115 -3.39 9.01 -13.57
CA GLU A 115 -4.29 8.30 -14.50
C GLU A 115 -3.60 7.11 -15.17
N THR A 116 -2.31 7.23 -15.48
CA THR A 116 -1.51 6.14 -16.07
C THR A 116 -1.35 4.93 -15.14
N GLN A 117 -1.51 5.13 -13.82
CA GLN A 117 -1.40 4.10 -12.81
C GLN A 117 -2.72 3.41 -12.50
N GLU A 118 -3.85 3.98 -12.94
CA GLU A 118 -5.19 3.42 -12.71
C GLU A 118 -5.25 1.94 -13.06
N LYS A 119 -4.68 1.55 -14.21
CA LYS A 119 -4.63 0.16 -14.68
C LYS A 119 -3.99 -0.80 -13.67
N TYR A 120 -3.02 -0.36 -12.87
CA TYR A 120 -2.38 -1.20 -11.87
C TYR A 120 -3.25 -1.36 -10.63
N PHE A 121 -3.97 -0.32 -10.21
CA PHE A 121 -4.92 -0.40 -9.10
C PHE A 121 -6.14 -1.27 -9.45
N ASN A 122 -6.66 -1.11 -10.66
CA ASN A 122 -7.83 -1.86 -11.13
C ASN A 122 -7.59 -3.38 -11.18
N GLN A 123 -6.33 -3.84 -11.30
CA GLN A 123 -5.98 -5.27 -11.25
C GLN A 123 -6.26 -5.92 -9.89
N PHE A 124 -6.31 -5.13 -8.82
CA PHE A 124 -6.48 -5.61 -7.45
C PHE A 124 -7.86 -5.27 -6.87
N VAL A 125 -8.74 -4.65 -7.66
CA VAL A 125 -10.13 -4.47 -7.25
C VAL A 125 -10.78 -5.84 -7.17
N VAL A 126 -11.21 -6.20 -5.97
CA VAL A 126 -12.09 -7.34 -5.78
C VAL A 126 -13.49 -6.78 -5.95
N ASP A 127 -14.13 -7.04 -7.08
CA ASP A 127 -15.57 -6.82 -7.20
C ASP A 127 -16.24 -7.60 -6.06
N ASP A 128 -17.16 -6.96 -5.34
CA ASP A 128 -18.03 -7.60 -4.35
C ASP A 128 -18.97 -8.60 -5.07
N PHE A 129 -18.42 -9.69 -5.61
CA PHE A 129 -19.18 -10.82 -6.10
C PHE A 129 -19.70 -11.59 -4.89
N ASN A 130 -20.95 -11.27 -4.51
CA ASN A 130 -21.86 -12.13 -3.77
C ASN A 130 -21.33 -12.77 -2.47
N VAL A 131 -21.39 -12.03 -1.37
CA VAL A 131 -21.73 -12.65 -0.08
C VAL A 131 -23.22 -12.44 0.17
N LYS A 132 -24.05 -13.08 -0.66
CA LYS A 132 -25.36 -13.56 -0.22
C LYS A 132 -25.15 -15.00 0.23
N LYS A 133 -25.01 -15.20 1.53
CA LYS A 133 -25.30 -16.46 2.21
C LYS A 133 -26.17 -16.17 3.41
#